data_AF-A0A2S1XKL3-F1
#
_entry.id   AF-A0A2S1XKL3-F1
#
_cell.length_a   1.000
_cell.length_b   1.000
_cell.length_c   1.000
_cell.angle_alpha   90.00
_cell.angle_beta   90.00
_cell.angle_gamma   90.00
#
_symmetry.space_group_name_H-M   'P 1'
#
loop_
_entity.id
_entity.type
_entity.pdbx_description
1 polymer ?
#
loop_
_entity_poly.entity_id
_entity_poly.type
_entity_poly.pdbx_seq_one_letter_code
_entity_poly.pdbx_strand_id
1 'polypeptide(L)'
;MHRLPGEDPVTAAAPTPAAPPAPRLPVSVLTGFLGSGKTTLLQRLLHHPGMARTAVVINEFGEVGLDHLLVAKASENMVLMDSGCLCCTIRGDLVDTLRDLFLKRVRGDIPEFDRVVVETTGLADPAPIIHTLMSDPLLAARFRLDGVISTVDAVHGASQLDRQPESVKQAAVADRIVLTKTDLATPHTTLALCQRLSAINPAAPQIPAAFGEVDPKQLFDAGLYNPDTKSPDVARWLREEAYRDEQAHHHDHGHDHDHGHDHGHDHHHHDHGHGDACGPDCGHDHHHHDTNRHDDHIRAFCMVVDEPIPWNNFVDFMEALIATGGENLLRIKGLLNVKESPLPVVVHGVQHMFHPPVQLQEWPGEDHRSKIVFITRDIGEAVIQPMFDQFVWGEGAA
;
A
#
# COMPACT_ATOMS: atom_id res chain seq x y z
N MET A 1 1.28 -52.15 -27.20
CA MET A 1 2.20 -51.93 -26.05
C MET A 1 3.37 -51.08 -26.54
N HIS A 2 3.33 -49.77 -26.33
CA HIS A 2 4.51 -48.90 -26.41
C HIS A 2 4.30 -47.76 -25.40
N ARG A 3 5.06 -47.81 -24.29
CA ARG A 3 5.17 -46.71 -23.32
C ARG A 3 6.21 -45.72 -23.83
N LEU A 4 5.87 -44.44 -23.84
CA LEU A 4 6.84 -43.34 -23.92
C LEU A 4 7.44 -43.10 -22.53
N PRO A 5 8.74 -42.74 -22.41
CA PRO A 5 9.40 -42.47 -21.14
C PRO A 5 9.04 -41.07 -20.60
N GLY A 6 9.16 -40.95 -19.28
CA GLY A 6 8.57 -39.91 -18.45
C GLY A 6 9.13 -38.51 -18.61
N GLU A 7 8.23 -37.55 -18.44
CA GLU A 7 8.53 -36.18 -18.08
C GLU A 7 8.74 -36.15 -16.56
N ASP A 8 9.98 -35.84 -16.14
CA ASP A 8 10.29 -35.58 -14.73
C ASP A 8 9.60 -34.26 -14.30
N PRO A 9 9.01 -34.19 -13.10
CA PRO A 9 8.46 -32.93 -12.59
C PRO A 9 9.62 -31.97 -12.31
N VAL A 10 9.55 -30.78 -12.91
CA VAL A 10 10.48 -29.67 -12.69
C VAL A 10 10.34 -29.22 -11.23
N THR A 11 11.19 -29.74 -10.34
CA THR A 11 11.34 -29.22 -8.97
C THR A 11 11.90 -27.81 -9.01
N ALA A 12 11.07 -26.82 -8.64
CA ALA A 12 11.54 -25.47 -8.36
C ALA A 12 12.50 -25.51 -7.15
N ALA A 13 13.77 -25.16 -7.39
CA ALA A 13 14.79 -25.15 -6.36
C ALA A 13 14.65 -23.89 -5.48
N ALA A 14 14.89 -24.04 -4.17
CA ALA A 14 14.96 -22.93 -3.23
C ALA A 14 15.99 -21.88 -3.68
N PRO A 15 15.74 -20.57 -3.46
CA PRO A 15 16.61 -19.52 -3.98
C PRO A 15 18.03 -19.65 -3.44
N THR A 16 18.99 -19.87 -4.34
CA THR A 16 20.42 -19.88 -4.03
C THR A 16 20.91 -18.42 -3.93
N PRO A 17 21.83 -18.06 -3.01
CA PRO A 17 22.31 -16.69 -2.89
C PRO A 17 23.02 -16.25 -4.18
N ALA A 18 22.33 -15.41 -4.97
CA ALA A 18 22.89 -14.76 -6.15
C ALA A 18 23.95 -13.73 -5.73
N ALA A 19 25.04 -13.65 -6.51
CA ALA A 19 26.03 -12.58 -6.35
C ALA A 19 25.35 -11.19 -6.41
N PRO A 20 25.81 -10.19 -5.62
CA PRO A 20 25.11 -8.92 -5.54
C PRO A 20 25.11 -8.24 -6.91
N PRO A 21 23.93 -7.96 -7.49
CA PRO A 21 23.84 -7.23 -8.75
C PRO A 21 24.41 -5.81 -8.57
N ALA A 22 24.87 -5.21 -9.67
CA ALA A 22 25.23 -3.80 -9.69
C ALA A 22 24.12 -2.95 -9.02
N PRO A 23 24.48 -1.91 -8.25
CA PRO A 23 23.52 -1.19 -7.42
C PRO A 23 22.42 -0.57 -8.30
N ARG A 24 21.19 -1.09 -8.15
CA ARG A 24 19.99 -0.58 -8.82
C ARG A 24 19.53 0.69 -8.12
N LEU A 25 19.19 1.71 -8.90
CA LEU A 25 18.73 3.00 -8.39
C LEU A 25 17.35 2.85 -7.73
N PRO A 26 17.18 3.20 -6.44
CA PRO A 26 15.87 3.22 -5.79
C PRO A 26 14.93 4.24 -6.47
N VAL A 27 13.70 3.80 -6.71
CA VAL A 27 12.60 4.61 -7.25
C VAL A 27 11.47 4.61 -6.23
N SER A 28 11.08 5.78 -5.75
CA SER A 28 9.93 5.93 -4.85
C SER A 28 8.76 6.55 -5.61
N VAL A 29 7.56 6.01 -5.44
CA VAL A 29 6.35 6.52 -6.10
C VAL A 29 5.61 7.42 -5.12
N LEU A 30 5.42 8.70 -5.47
CA LEU A 30 4.63 9.65 -4.70
C LEU A 30 3.22 9.73 -5.31
N THR A 31 2.22 9.31 -4.56
CA THR A 31 0.80 9.28 -4.95
C THR A 31 -0.09 9.97 -3.90
N GLY A 32 -1.39 10.02 -4.14
CA GLY A 32 -2.38 10.65 -3.28
C GLY A 32 -3.41 11.45 -4.07
N PHE A 33 -4.63 11.57 -3.54
CA PHE A 33 -5.77 12.12 -4.28
C PHE A 33 -5.58 13.59 -4.73
N LEU A 34 -6.41 14.14 -5.61
CA LEU A 34 -6.26 15.55 -6.02
C LEU A 34 -6.38 16.49 -4.81
N GLY A 35 -5.51 17.51 -4.78
CA GLY A 35 -5.48 18.47 -3.68
C GLY A 35 -4.89 17.94 -2.37
N SER A 36 -4.42 16.68 -2.31
CA SER A 36 -3.80 16.08 -1.12
C SER A 36 -2.44 16.67 -0.74
N GLY A 37 -1.92 17.64 -1.49
CA GLY A 37 -0.68 18.34 -1.17
C GLY A 37 0.60 17.70 -1.71
N LYS A 38 0.51 16.73 -2.64
CA LYS A 38 1.68 16.13 -3.34
C LYS A 38 2.70 17.16 -3.83
N THR A 39 2.26 18.10 -4.66
CA THR A 39 3.11 19.13 -5.25
C THR A 39 3.77 20.02 -4.20
N THR A 40 3.02 20.40 -3.16
CA THR A 40 3.54 21.20 -2.03
C THR A 40 4.57 20.42 -1.22
N LEU A 41 4.30 19.16 -0.91
CA LEU A 41 5.24 18.27 -0.24
C LEU A 41 6.51 18.10 -1.07
N LEU A 42 6.38 17.80 -2.36
CA LEU A 42 7.50 17.60 -3.26
C LEU A 42 8.35 18.87 -3.37
N GLN A 43 7.74 20.03 -3.54
CA GLN A 43 8.44 21.31 -3.59
C GLN A 43 9.24 21.57 -2.30
N ARG A 44 8.65 21.31 -1.13
CA ARG A 44 9.33 21.46 0.16
C ARG A 44 10.50 20.49 0.30
N LEU A 45 10.31 19.23 -0.08
CA LEU A 45 11.37 18.22 -0.08
C LEU A 45 12.53 18.63 -0.99
N LEU A 46 12.25 19.18 -2.18
CA LEU A 46 13.28 19.59 -3.14
C LEU A 46 14.21 20.70 -2.62
N HIS A 47 13.77 21.49 -1.64
CA HIS A 47 14.61 22.48 -0.97
C HIS A 47 15.42 21.89 0.21
N HIS A 48 15.13 20.65 0.62
CA HIS A 48 15.82 20.00 1.72
C HIS A 48 17.21 19.50 1.29
N PRO A 49 18.29 19.73 2.07
CA PRO A 49 19.64 19.26 1.73
C PRO A 49 19.74 17.74 1.50
N GLY A 50 18.90 16.97 2.21
CA GLY A 50 18.78 15.51 2.04
C GLY A 50 18.26 15.06 0.67
N MET A 51 17.82 15.97 -0.20
CA MET A 51 17.34 15.69 -1.56
C MET A 51 18.36 16.07 -2.65
N ALA A 52 19.59 16.47 -2.28
CA ALA A 52 20.59 16.99 -3.22
C ALA A 52 21.02 16.02 -4.35
N ARG A 53 20.77 14.72 -4.20
CA ARG A 53 21.09 13.66 -5.18
C ARG A 53 19.84 12.89 -5.58
N THR A 54 18.76 13.60 -5.84
CA THR A 54 17.46 13.04 -6.22
C THR A 54 17.02 13.57 -7.58
N ALA A 55 16.67 12.67 -8.49
CA ALA A 55 15.93 13.03 -9.70
C ALA A 55 14.42 12.93 -9.44
N VAL A 56 13.64 13.83 -10.03
CA VAL A 56 12.18 13.86 -9.89
C VAL A 56 11.54 13.80 -11.26
N VAL A 57 10.62 12.86 -11.43
CA VAL A 57 9.80 12.67 -12.63
C VAL A 57 8.36 12.96 -12.25
N ILE A 58 7.73 13.93 -12.92
CA ILE A 58 6.33 14.29 -12.69
C ILE A 58 5.51 13.66 -13.82
N ASN A 59 4.72 12.65 -13.50
CA ASN A 59 3.87 11.96 -14.47
C ASN A 59 2.44 12.56 -14.40
N GLU A 60 2.18 13.61 -15.18
CA GLU A 60 0.87 14.27 -15.29
C GLU A 60 0.11 13.84 -16.55
N PHE A 61 -1.21 13.63 -16.44
CA PHE A 61 -2.10 13.35 -17.57
C PHE A 61 -2.85 14.63 -17.97
N GLY A 62 -2.53 15.24 -19.13
CA GLY A 62 -3.26 16.37 -19.72
C GLY A 62 -2.41 17.30 -20.61
N GLU A 63 -3.01 17.92 -21.64
CA GLU A 63 -2.34 18.77 -22.65
C GLU A 63 -1.76 20.10 -22.11
N VAL A 64 -2.03 20.46 -20.85
CA VAL A 64 -1.51 21.68 -20.23
C VAL A 64 -1.20 21.39 -18.76
N GLY A 65 0.02 20.99 -18.45
CA GLY A 65 0.50 20.94 -17.07
C GLY A 65 0.64 22.37 -16.52
N LEU A 66 -0.44 22.89 -15.93
CA LEU A 66 -0.45 24.19 -15.26
C LEU A 66 0.46 24.20 -14.02
N ASP A 67 0.81 23.02 -13.49
CA ASP A 67 1.67 22.87 -12.31
C ASP A 67 3.17 22.94 -12.63
N HIS A 68 3.56 22.96 -13.92
CA HIS A 68 4.96 23.02 -14.37
C HIS A 68 5.65 24.37 -14.10
N LEU A 69 4.89 25.43 -13.78
CA LEU A 69 5.44 26.77 -13.58
C LEU A 69 5.97 27.05 -12.16
N LEU A 70 5.80 26.13 -11.21
CA LEU A 70 6.16 26.36 -9.79
C LEU A 70 7.42 25.62 -9.31
N VAL A 71 8.00 24.71 -10.10
CA VAL A 71 9.20 23.91 -9.74
C VAL A 71 10.49 24.44 -10.40
N ALA A 72 10.45 25.61 -11.04
CA ALA A 72 11.57 26.15 -11.82
C ALA A 72 12.72 26.80 -11.01
N LYS A 73 12.78 26.66 -9.67
CA LYS A 73 13.80 27.33 -8.84
C LYS A 73 14.30 26.54 -7.62
N ALA A 74 14.48 25.22 -7.74
CA ALA A 74 15.18 24.44 -6.72
C ALA A 74 16.52 23.90 -7.27
N SER A 75 17.60 24.63 -6.96
CA SER A 75 19.02 24.22 -6.98
C SER A 75 19.63 23.76 -8.33
N GLU A 76 20.88 24.17 -8.58
CA GLU A 76 21.66 23.90 -9.82
C GLU A 76 21.95 22.41 -10.13
N ASN A 77 21.42 21.47 -9.33
CA ASN A 77 21.69 20.03 -9.42
C ASN A 77 20.48 19.18 -9.85
N MET A 78 19.41 19.78 -10.39
CA MET A 78 18.15 19.07 -10.69
C MET A 78 17.88 18.95 -12.19
N VAL A 79 17.35 17.79 -12.60
CA VAL A 79 16.84 17.56 -13.96
C VAL A 79 15.37 17.19 -13.90
N LEU A 80 14.56 18.10 -14.42
CA LEU A 80 13.13 17.93 -14.66
C LEU A 80 12.94 17.38 -16.07
N MET A 81 12.12 16.35 -16.21
CA MET A 81 11.75 15.78 -17.51
C MET A 81 10.24 15.81 -17.69
N ASP A 82 9.82 16.32 -18.84
CA ASP A 82 8.44 16.36 -19.31
C ASP A 82 8.15 15.07 -20.09
N SER A 83 7.10 14.36 -19.69
CA SER A 83 6.54 13.23 -20.44
C SER A 83 5.26 13.71 -21.12
N GLY A 84 5.39 14.16 -22.37
CA GLY A 84 4.26 14.64 -23.19
C GLY A 84 3.20 13.58 -23.46
N CYS A 85 1.95 14.02 -23.60
CA CYS A 85 0.74 13.19 -23.71
C CYS A 85 0.48 12.56 -25.12
N LEU A 86 -0.06 11.33 -25.14
CA LEU A 86 -1.25 10.96 -25.91
C LEU A 86 -1.92 9.71 -25.28
N CYS A 87 -3.25 9.67 -25.30
CA CYS A 87 -4.15 8.82 -24.50
C CYS A 87 -4.14 7.28 -24.70
N CYS A 88 -2.99 6.64 -24.97
CA CYS A 88 -2.86 5.17 -25.05
C CYS A 88 -1.53 4.58 -24.50
N THR A 89 -0.65 5.37 -23.84
CA THR A 89 0.76 4.99 -23.59
C THR A 89 1.24 5.07 -22.13
N ILE A 90 0.37 4.80 -21.15
CA ILE A 90 0.74 4.83 -19.70
C ILE A 90 2.03 4.04 -19.39
N ARG A 91 2.25 2.89 -20.04
CA ARG A 91 3.45 2.06 -19.85
C ARG A 91 4.66 2.53 -20.66
N GLY A 92 4.46 3.03 -21.88
CA GLY A 92 5.54 3.42 -22.77
C GLY A 92 6.26 4.68 -22.31
N ASP A 93 5.49 5.69 -21.92
CA ASP A 93 6.01 7.04 -21.63
C ASP A 93 6.88 7.05 -20.36
N LEU A 94 6.50 6.27 -19.32
CA LEU A 94 7.31 6.13 -18.11
C LEU A 94 8.63 5.38 -18.38
N VAL A 95 8.58 4.28 -19.13
CA VAL A 95 9.77 3.47 -19.45
C VAL A 95 10.76 4.30 -20.25
N ASP A 96 10.28 5.01 -21.28
CA ASP A 96 11.12 5.87 -22.11
C ASP A 96 11.71 7.03 -21.29
N THR A 97 10.92 7.67 -20.42
CA THR A 97 11.39 8.76 -19.55
C THR A 97 12.49 8.29 -18.60
N LEU A 98 12.29 7.18 -17.90
CA LEU A 98 13.28 6.64 -16.97
C LEU A 98 14.53 6.12 -17.67
N ARG A 99 14.37 5.51 -18.86
CA ARG A 99 15.51 5.10 -19.70
C ARG A 99 16.34 6.30 -20.13
N ASP A 100 15.70 7.35 -20.63
CA ASP A 100 16.38 8.55 -21.12
C ASP A 100 17.06 9.30 -19.97
N LEU A 101 16.42 9.39 -18.82
CA LEU A 101 16.99 9.93 -17.59
C LEU A 101 18.26 9.15 -17.19
N PHE A 102 18.20 7.82 -17.21
CA PHE A 102 19.35 6.96 -16.92
C PHE A 102 20.49 7.17 -17.92
N LEU A 103 20.18 7.23 -19.22
CA LEU A 103 21.19 7.43 -20.27
C LEU A 103 21.88 8.79 -20.12
N LYS A 104 21.11 9.86 -19.88
CA LYS A 104 21.65 11.20 -19.60
C LYS A 104 22.58 11.19 -18.38
N ARG A 105 22.21 10.48 -17.30
CA ARG A 105 23.04 10.30 -16.09
C ARG A 105 24.37 9.64 -16.44
N VAL A 106 24.34 8.53 -17.18
CA VAL A 106 25.56 7.80 -17.56
C VAL A 106 26.46 8.59 -18.50
N ARG A 107 25.89 9.41 -19.40
CA ARG A 107 26.65 10.30 -20.29
C ARG A 107 27.24 11.53 -19.57
N GLY A 108 26.76 11.85 -18.37
CA GLY A 108 27.15 13.06 -17.65
C GLY A 108 26.48 14.32 -18.21
N ASP A 109 25.40 14.19 -18.98
CA ASP A 109 24.61 15.32 -19.47
C ASP A 109 23.86 16.03 -18.33
N ILE A 110 23.70 15.31 -17.22
CA ILE A 110 22.94 15.74 -16.05
C ILE A 110 23.73 15.39 -14.77
N PRO A 111 23.50 16.13 -13.66
CA PRO A 111 24.08 15.82 -12.37
C PRO A 111 23.83 14.37 -11.94
N GLU A 112 24.80 13.80 -11.23
CA GLU A 112 24.66 12.47 -10.67
C GLU A 112 23.61 12.47 -9.53
N PHE A 113 22.75 11.46 -9.54
CA PHE A 113 21.76 11.21 -8.49
C PHE A 113 21.77 9.75 -8.06
N ASP A 114 21.31 9.49 -6.84
CA ASP A 114 21.29 8.15 -6.21
C ASP A 114 19.87 7.62 -6.01
N ARG A 115 18.84 8.44 -6.25
CA ARG A 115 17.44 8.04 -6.15
C ARG A 115 16.56 8.79 -7.14
N VAL A 116 15.43 8.19 -7.48
CA VAL A 116 14.40 8.79 -8.32
C VAL A 116 13.08 8.84 -7.56
N VAL A 117 12.35 9.94 -7.67
CA VAL A 117 10.97 10.06 -7.20
C VAL A 117 10.07 10.23 -8.42
N VAL A 118 9.03 9.41 -8.51
CA VAL A 118 8.00 9.50 -9.56
C VAL A 118 6.71 10.00 -8.92
N GLU A 119 6.31 11.23 -9.23
CA GLU A 119 4.99 11.74 -8.85
C GLU A 119 3.93 11.23 -9.83
N THR A 120 2.82 10.71 -9.31
CA THR A 120 1.66 10.28 -10.09
C THR A 120 0.56 11.34 -10.03
N THR A 121 -0.32 11.39 -11.03
CA THR A 121 -1.53 12.23 -10.94
C THR A 121 -2.39 11.85 -9.74
N GLY A 122 -3.23 12.81 -9.30
CA GLY A 122 -4.12 12.58 -8.16
C GLY A 122 -5.19 11.51 -8.39
N LEU A 123 -5.53 11.21 -9.64
CA LEU A 123 -6.50 10.17 -10.01
C LEU A 123 -5.84 8.85 -10.40
N ALA A 124 -4.52 8.78 -10.49
CA ALA A 124 -3.84 7.57 -10.93
C ALA A 124 -4.00 6.45 -9.90
N ASP A 125 -4.38 5.27 -10.39
CA ASP A 125 -4.10 4.02 -9.69
C ASP A 125 -2.57 3.81 -9.68
N PRO A 126 -1.92 3.63 -8.52
CA PRO A 126 -0.48 3.41 -8.46
C PRO A 126 -0.03 2.04 -8.99
N ALA A 127 -0.92 1.05 -9.08
CA ALA A 127 -0.55 -0.32 -9.42
C ALA A 127 0.05 -0.49 -10.83
N PRO A 128 -0.45 0.15 -11.91
CA PRO A 128 0.18 0.09 -13.23
C PRO A 128 1.62 0.63 -13.27
N ILE A 129 1.92 1.66 -12.47
CA ILE A 129 3.26 2.25 -12.38
C ILE A 129 4.20 1.29 -11.64
N ILE A 130 3.74 0.74 -10.52
CA ILE A 130 4.46 -0.29 -9.74
C ILE A 130 4.74 -1.51 -10.62
N HIS A 131 3.74 -2.02 -11.34
CA HIS A 131 3.89 -3.12 -12.28
C HIS A 131 4.95 -2.80 -13.33
N THR A 132 4.93 -1.60 -13.93
CA THR A 132 5.90 -1.23 -14.96
C THR A 132 7.33 -1.20 -14.41
N LEU A 133 7.53 -0.62 -13.22
CA LEU A 133 8.83 -0.58 -12.55
C LEU A 133 9.37 -1.98 -12.20
N MET A 134 8.49 -2.94 -11.93
CA MET A 134 8.86 -4.31 -11.52
C MET A 134 9.01 -5.29 -12.69
N SER A 135 8.12 -5.22 -13.67
CA SER A 135 8.01 -6.20 -14.76
C SER A 135 8.81 -5.82 -16.00
N ASP A 136 9.07 -4.53 -16.24
CA ASP A 136 9.79 -4.11 -17.44
C ASP A 136 11.27 -4.52 -17.35
N PRO A 137 11.80 -5.33 -18.29
CA PRO A 137 13.17 -5.83 -18.21
C PRO A 137 14.24 -4.74 -18.22
N LEU A 138 14.02 -3.62 -18.91
CA LEU A 138 14.97 -2.51 -18.97
C LEU A 138 15.02 -1.77 -17.63
N LEU A 139 13.84 -1.51 -17.04
CA LEU A 139 13.75 -0.85 -15.75
C LEU A 139 14.25 -1.76 -14.63
N ALA A 140 13.80 -3.01 -14.56
CA ALA A 140 14.17 -3.95 -13.49
C ALA A 140 15.69 -4.21 -13.40
N ALA A 141 16.41 -4.04 -14.51
CA ALA A 141 17.86 -4.17 -14.58
C ALA A 141 18.62 -2.96 -14.00
N ARG A 142 18.01 -1.77 -13.92
CA ARG A 142 18.68 -0.51 -13.54
C ARG A 142 18.06 0.20 -12.36
N PHE A 143 16.78 -0.03 -12.13
CA PHE A 143 15.98 0.56 -11.08
C PHE A 143 15.42 -0.52 -10.16
N ARG A 144 15.08 -0.12 -8.93
CA ARG A 144 14.33 -0.95 -7.98
C ARG A 144 13.27 -0.09 -7.33
N LEU A 145 12.06 -0.59 -7.20
CA LEU A 145 11.03 0.09 -6.41
C LEU A 145 11.46 0.10 -4.94
N ASP A 146 11.61 1.29 -4.38
CA ASP A 146 11.92 1.53 -2.96
C ASP A 146 10.65 1.50 -2.11
N GLY A 147 9.59 2.16 -2.57
CA GLY A 147 8.29 2.16 -1.90
C GLY A 147 7.29 3.14 -2.49
N VAL A 148 6.07 3.07 -1.98
CA VAL A 148 4.94 3.93 -2.34
C VAL A 148 4.63 4.87 -1.18
N ILE A 149 4.66 6.17 -1.44
CA ILE A 149 4.35 7.23 -0.48
C ILE A 149 3.01 7.82 -0.89
N SER A 150 2.00 7.73 -0.04
CA SER A 150 0.68 8.31 -0.30
C SER A 150 0.46 9.55 0.55
N THR A 151 0.14 10.69 -0.06
CA THR A 151 -0.28 11.89 0.66
C THR A 151 -1.79 11.88 0.89
N VAL A 152 -2.21 12.16 2.11
CA VAL A 152 -3.63 12.27 2.50
C VAL A 152 -3.85 13.62 3.16
N ASP A 153 -4.86 14.37 2.70
CA ASP A 153 -5.23 15.67 3.24
C ASP A 153 -5.85 15.51 4.64
N ALA A 154 -5.27 16.11 5.69
CA ALA A 154 -5.82 16.02 7.05
C ALA A 154 -7.19 16.70 7.23
N VAL A 155 -7.56 17.61 6.34
CA VAL A 155 -8.85 18.33 6.37
C VAL A 155 -9.92 17.57 5.59
N HIS A 156 -9.59 17.12 4.37
CA HIS A 156 -10.58 16.53 3.45
C HIS A 156 -10.47 15.00 3.30
N GLY A 157 -9.43 14.37 3.84
CA GLY A 157 -9.09 12.97 3.62
C GLY A 157 -10.22 12.01 3.95
N ALA A 158 -10.92 12.20 5.07
CA ALA A 158 -12.04 11.35 5.45
C ALA A 158 -13.15 11.35 4.37
N SER A 159 -13.56 12.54 3.94
CA SER A 159 -14.57 12.67 2.88
C SER A 159 -14.12 12.13 1.51
N GLN A 160 -12.81 12.15 1.26
CA GLN A 160 -12.24 11.58 0.04
C GLN A 160 -12.25 10.06 0.09
N LEU A 161 -11.91 9.47 1.24
CA LEU A 161 -12.01 8.03 1.46
C LEU A 161 -13.46 7.54 1.31
N ASP A 162 -14.45 8.31 1.76
CA ASP A 162 -15.87 7.97 1.59
C ASP A 162 -16.32 7.89 0.13
N ARG A 163 -15.82 8.81 -0.70
CA ARG A 163 -16.42 9.09 -2.02
C ARG A 163 -15.60 8.54 -3.18
N GLN A 164 -14.32 8.26 -2.97
CA GLN A 164 -13.35 8.07 -4.06
C GLN A 164 -12.57 6.77 -3.83
N PRO A 165 -12.94 5.68 -4.53
CA PRO A 165 -12.25 4.40 -4.44
C PRO A 165 -10.74 4.49 -4.69
N GLU A 166 -10.30 5.45 -5.51
CA GLU A 166 -8.91 5.74 -5.80
C GLU A 166 -8.14 6.18 -4.56
N SER A 167 -8.74 7.04 -3.73
CA SER A 167 -8.13 7.51 -2.47
C SER A 167 -7.86 6.34 -1.52
N VAL A 168 -8.83 5.41 -1.43
CA VAL A 168 -8.70 4.22 -0.59
C VAL A 168 -7.63 3.27 -1.12
N LYS A 169 -7.58 3.03 -2.44
CA LYS A 169 -6.51 2.23 -3.07
C LYS A 169 -5.13 2.82 -2.81
N GLN A 170 -4.97 4.14 -2.99
CA GLN A 170 -3.71 4.84 -2.77
C GLN A 170 -3.24 4.71 -1.32
N ALA A 171 -4.14 4.79 -0.33
CA ALA A 171 -3.81 4.53 1.08
C ALA A 171 -3.47 3.05 1.34
N ALA A 172 -4.22 2.12 0.75
CA ALA A 172 -4.03 0.68 0.92
C ALA A 172 -2.66 0.17 0.44
N VAL A 173 -2.18 0.66 -0.72
CA VAL A 173 -0.89 0.22 -1.26
C VAL A 173 0.33 0.88 -0.61
N ALA A 174 0.12 1.95 0.17
CA ALA A 174 1.21 2.80 0.65
C ALA A 174 2.17 2.09 1.63
N ASP A 175 3.47 2.28 1.45
CA ASP A 175 4.51 1.98 2.45
C ASP A 175 4.60 3.06 3.53
N ARG A 176 4.23 4.29 3.17
CA ARG A 176 4.17 5.45 4.08
C ARG A 176 2.98 6.32 3.71
N ILE A 177 2.25 6.79 4.72
CA ILE A 177 1.15 7.74 4.54
C ILE A 177 1.58 9.09 5.12
N VAL A 178 1.58 10.13 4.30
CA VAL A 178 1.92 11.49 4.72
C VAL A 178 0.63 12.28 4.92
N LEU A 179 0.34 12.65 6.16
CA LEU A 179 -0.81 13.48 6.52
C LEU A 179 -0.45 14.93 6.27
N THR A 180 -0.89 15.49 5.15
CA THR A 180 -0.62 16.89 4.80
C THR A 180 -1.65 17.83 5.42
N LYS A 181 -1.34 19.13 5.48
CA LYS A 181 -2.24 20.17 6.00
C LYS A 181 -2.68 19.94 7.44
N THR A 182 -1.86 19.26 8.23
CA THR A 182 -2.11 19.07 9.67
C THR A 182 -2.10 20.39 10.45
N ASP A 183 -1.57 21.46 9.85
CA ASP A 183 -1.66 22.84 10.34
C ASP A 183 -3.07 23.46 10.21
N LEU A 184 -3.90 22.94 9.31
CA LEU A 184 -5.28 23.42 9.08
C LEU A 184 -6.34 22.53 9.76
N ALA A 185 -6.00 21.26 10.00
CA ALA A 185 -6.92 20.30 10.58
C ALA A 185 -7.00 20.43 12.12
N THR A 186 -8.17 20.15 12.68
CA THR A 186 -8.30 20.05 14.13
C THR A 186 -7.65 18.76 14.65
N PRO A 187 -7.24 18.70 15.94
CA PRO A 187 -6.72 17.45 16.51
C PRO A 187 -7.73 16.29 16.42
N HIS A 188 -9.02 16.57 16.60
CA HIS A 188 -10.09 15.58 16.53
C HIS A 188 -10.26 15.01 15.11
N THR A 189 -10.30 15.88 14.10
CA THR A 189 -10.41 15.44 12.69
C THR A 189 -9.20 14.65 12.25
N THR A 190 -8.00 15.06 12.69
CA THR A 190 -6.76 14.34 12.39
C THR A 190 -6.78 12.95 13.02
N LEU A 191 -7.17 12.84 14.31
CA LEU A 191 -7.23 11.57 15.01
C LEU A 191 -8.21 10.59 14.35
N ALA A 192 -9.41 11.06 13.99
CA ALA A 192 -10.42 10.24 13.31
C ALA A 192 -9.91 9.73 11.95
N LEU A 193 -9.23 10.60 11.18
CA LEU A 193 -8.59 10.19 9.93
C LEU A 193 -7.48 9.16 10.16
N CYS A 194 -6.65 9.36 11.19
CA CYS A 194 -5.58 8.41 11.53
C CYS A 194 -6.14 7.03 11.86
N GLN A 195 -7.21 6.94 12.65
CA GLN A 195 -7.87 5.67 12.98
C GLN A 195 -8.37 4.97 11.73
N ARG A 196 -9.02 5.71 10.83
CA ARG A 196 -9.54 5.18 9.59
C ARG A 196 -8.45 4.69 8.63
N LEU A 197 -7.36 5.43 8.51
CA LEU A 197 -6.18 5.01 7.72
C LEU A 197 -5.49 3.79 8.35
N SER A 198 -5.49 3.68 9.68
CA SER A 198 -4.99 2.49 10.37
C SER A 198 -5.85 1.27 10.05
N ALA A 199 -7.18 1.39 9.97
CA ALA A 199 -8.04 0.28 9.56
C ALA A 199 -7.78 -0.16 8.10
N ILE A 200 -7.55 0.80 7.20
CA ILE A 200 -7.23 0.50 5.79
C ILE A 200 -5.85 -0.14 5.64
N ASN A 201 -4.83 0.39 6.33
CA ASN A 201 -3.44 -0.05 6.19
C ASN A 201 -2.66 0.11 7.51
N PRO A 202 -2.78 -0.88 8.43
CA PRO A 202 -2.10 -0.83 9.73
C PRO A 202 -0.57 -0.84 9.61
N ALA A 203 -0.05 -1.43 8.52
CA ALA A 203 1.37 -1.55 8.26
C ALA A 203 2.05 -0.24 7.82
N ALA A 204 1.29 0.78 7.40
CA ALA A 204 1.86 2.04 6.92
C ALA A 204 1.98 3.06 8.06
N PRO A 205 3.21 3.48 8.43
CA PRO A 205 3.41 4.63 9.31
C PRO A 205 2.77 5.88 8.74
N GLN A 206 2.06 6.59 9.60
CA GLN A 206 1.43 7.86 9.31
C GLN A 206 2.36 8.99 9.79
N ILE A 207 2.77 9.85 8.87
CA ILE A 207 3.76 10.90 9.09
C ILE A 207 3.05 12.26 8.96
N PRO A 208 2.92 13.05 10.04
CA PRO A 208 2.34 14.37 9.96
C PRO A 208 3.26 15.34 9.21
N ALA A 209 2.69 16.14 8.32
CA ALA A 209 3.37 17.11 7.48
C ALA A 209 2.64 18.46 7.51
N ALA A 210 2.97 19.29 8.50
CA ALA A 210 2.51 20.67 8.56
C ALA A 210 3.21 21.48 7.46
N PHE A 211 2.46 22.26 6.67
CA PHE A 211 3.00 23.05 5.56
C PHE A 211 3.81 22.26 4.50
N GLY A 212 3.65 20.93 4.47
CA GLY A 212 4.44 20.03 3.60
C GLY A 212 5.86 19.76 4.11
N GLU A 213 6.17 20.07 5.37
CA GLU A 213 7.50 19.81 5.95
C GLU A 213 7.60 18.38 6.48
N VAL A 214 8.50 17.59 5.90
CA VAL A 214 8.85 16.23 6.34
C VAL A 214 10.35 16.00 6.11
N ASP A 215 11.01 15.30 7.02
CA ASP A 215 12.39 14.84 6.80
C ASP A 215 12.40 13.73 5.73
N PRO A 216 13.14 13.89 4.61
CA PRO A 216 13.28 12.85 3.59
C PRO A 216 13.64 11.46 4.12
N LYS A 217 14.38 11.37 5.24
CA LYS A 217 14.74 10.10 5.88
C LYS A 217 13.55 9.31 6.42
N GLN A 218 12.42 9.98 6.66
CA GLN A 218 11.18 9.32 7.09
C GLN A 218 10.38 8.76 5.90
N LEU A 219 10.61 9.30 4.70
CA LEU A 219 9.86 8.97 3.48
C LEU A 219 10.53 7.91 2.62
N PHE A 220 11.84 8.06 2.41
CA PHE A 220 12.62 7.25 1.48
C PHE A 220 13.45 6.21 2.22
N ASP A 221 13.92 5.19 1.48
CA ASP A 221 14.67 4.05 2.04
C ASP A 221 13.81 3.26 3.05
N ALA A 222 12.48 3.31 2.87
CA ALA A 222 11.45 2.71 3.71
C ALA A 222 11.07 1.28 3.31
N GLY A 223 11.65 0.75 2.23
CA GLY A 223 11.42 -0.62 1.77
C GLY A 223 11.87 -1.68 2.79
N LEU A 224 11.33 -2.89 2.66
CA LEU A 224 11.60 -4.06 3.52
C LEU A 224 13.10 -4.41 3.65
N TYR A 225 13.91 -3.96 2.70
CA TYR A 225 15.34 -4.23 2.63
C TYR A 225 16.09 -3.01 2.11
N ASN A 226 16.85 -2.36 2.99
CA ASN A 226 17.88 -1.42 2.60
C ASN A 226 19.20 -2.19 2.38
N PRO A 227 19.72 -2.29 1.14
CA PRO A 227 20.95 -3.02 0.84
C PRO A 227 22.19 -2.41 1.51
N ASP A 228 22.16 -1.11 1.81
CA ASP A 228 23.27 -0.39 2.42
C ASP A 228 23.36 -0.65 3.92
N THR A 229 22.22 -0.81 4.60
CA THR A 229 22.18 -1.13 6.03
C THR A 229 22.02 -2.62 6.32
N LYS A 230 21.61 -3.43 5.33
CA LYS A 230 21.27 -4.87 5.46
C LYS A 230 20.31 -5.19 6.62
N SER A 231 19.62 -4.18 7.16
CA SER A 231 18.74 -4.31 8.31
C SER A 231 17.30 -4.32 7.82
N PRO A 232 16.53 -5.36 8.13
CA PRO A 232 15.08 -5.33 8.01
C PRO A 232 14.52 -4.40 9.09
N ASP A 233 13.77 -3.35 8.75
CA ASP A 233 12.87 -2.68 9.73
C ASP A 233 11.56 -3.48 9.86
N VAL A 234 11.73 -4.81 10.03
CA VAL A 234 10.64 -5.79 10.06
C VAL A 234 9.84 -5.68 11.37
N ALA A 235 10.48 -5.23 12.45
CA ALA A 235 9.81 -4.97 13.74
C ALA A 235 8.79 -3.81 13.64
N ARG A 236 9.08 -2.76 12.86
CA ARG A 236 8.14 -1.65 12.61
C ARG A 236 6.99 -2.05 11.68
N TRP A 237 7.24 -3.03 10.80
CA TRP A 237 6.31 -3.56 9.81
C TRP A 237 5.33 -4.58 10.41
N LEU A 238 5.81 -5.52 11.24
CA LEU A 238 5.03 -6.55 11.92
C LEU A 238 4.47 -6.06 13.25
N ARG A 239 3.98 -4.82 13.35
CA ARG A 239 3.29 -4.35 14.56
C ARG A 239 2.01 -5.18 14.74
N GLU A 240 2.16 -6.38 15.29
CA GLU A 240 1.14 -7.42 15.49
C GLU A 240 0.01 -6.88 16.38
N GLU A 241 0.35 -5.98 17.30
CA GLU A 241 -0.61 -5.18 18.08
C GLU A 241 -1.57 -4.38 17.20
N ALA A 242 -1.11 -3.82 16.08
CA ALA A 242 -1.95 -3.02 15.19
C ALA A 242 -3.01 -3.84 14.45
N TYR A 243 -2.86 -5.17 14.40
CA TYR A 243 -3.85 -6.09 13.80
C TYR A 243 -4.72 -6.81 14.85
N ARG A 244 -4.29 -6.84 16.13
CA ARG A 244 -5.01 -7.49 17.23
C ARG A 244 -6.21 -6.68 17.74
N ASP A 245 -6.16 -5.36 17.68
CA ASP A 245 -7.23 -4.49 18.19
C ASP A 245 -8.56 -4.65 17.41
N GLU A 246 -8.53 -5.01 16.12
CA GLU A 246 -9.75 -5.24 15.33
C GLU A 246 -10.41 -6.61 15.64
N GLN A 247 -9.62 -7.65 15.94
CA GLN A 247 -10.17 -8.97 16.29
C GLN A 247 -10.87 -8.97 17.67
N ALA A 248 -10.47 -8.07 18.59
CA ALA A 248 -11.08 -7.96 19.92
C ALA A 248 -12.52 -7.41 19.89
N HIS A 249 -12.94 -6.73 18.81
CA HIS A 249 -14.28 -6.16 18.67
C HIS A 249 -15.29 -7.09 17.98
N HIS A 250 -14.89 -8.29 17.56
CA HIS A 250 -15.76 -9.30 16.93
C HIS A 250 -16.18 -10.44 17.88
N HIS A 251 -16.12 -10.25 19.19
CA HIS A 251 -16.68 -11.23 20.14
C HIS A 251 -18.18 -10.99 20.37
N ASP A 252 -18.96 -11.75 19.61
CA ASP A 252 -20.16 -12.48 20.06
C ASP A 252 -21.30 -11.66 20.68
N HIS A 253 -22.12 -11.03 19.84
CA HIS A 253 -23.52 -10.78 20.17
C HIS A 253 -24.34 -12.03 19.86
N GLY A 254 -24.19 -13.05 20.69
CA GLY A 254 -25.14 -14.14 20.80
C GLY A 254 -26.51 -13.58 21.19
N HIS A 255 -27.38 -13.40 20.20
CA HIS A 255 -28.79 -13.09 20.44
C HIS A 255 -29.50 -14.36 20.92
N ASP A 256 -29.51 -14.55 22.25
CA ASP A 256 -30.48 -15.42 22.90
C ASP A 256 -31.88 -14.80 22.74
N HIS A 257 -32.73 -15.52 22.02
CA HIS A 257 -34.17 -15.30 22.04
C HIS A 257 -34.77 -15.98 23.27
N ASP A 258 -35.27 -15.21 24.23
CA ASP A 258 -36.32 -15.71 25.11
C ASP A 258 -37.31 -14.60 25.53
N HIS A 259 -38.54 -15.03 25.79
CA HIS A 259 -39.78 -14.28 25.79
C HIS A 259 -40.04 -13.40 27.02
N GLY A 260 -40.74 -12.27 26.79
CA GLY A 260 -41.83 -11.77 27.65
C GLY A 260 -41.45 -10.84 28.80
N HIS A 261 -41.99 -9.62 28.80
CA HIS A 261 -42.96 -9.16 29.81
C HIS A 261 -43.43 -7.72 29.51
N ASP A 262 -44.74 -7.58 29.60
CA ASP A 262 -45.56 -6.37 29.57
C ASP A 262 -45.29 -5.49 30.80
N HIS A 263 -45.00 -4.19 30.61
CA HIS A 263 -45.24 -3.14 31.61
C HIS A 263 -45.35 -1.77 30.92
N GLY A 264 -46.53 -1.16 31.00
CA GLY A 264 -46.72 0.27 30.77
C GLY A 264 -46.10 1.11 31.87
N HIS A 265 -45.69 2.34 31.53
CA HIS A 265 -46.08 3.60 32.19
C HIS A 265 -45.33 4.80 31.58
N ASP A 266 -46.13 5.74 31.06
CA ASP A 266 -46.03 7.20 31.12
C ASP A 266 -44.65 7.88 31.12
N HIS A 267 -44.26 8.39 29.94
CA HIS A 267 -43.22 9.40 29.80
C HIS A 267 -43.83 10.79 29.62
N HIS A 268 -43.58 11.65 30.61
CA HIS A 268 -43.72 13.10 30.51
C HIS A 268 -42.78 13.66 29.46
N HIS A 269 -43.32 14.10 28.32
CA HIS A 269 -42.60 14.94 27.36
C HIS A 269 -42.81 16.42 27.71
N HIS A 270 -41.71 17.10 28.07
CA HIS A 270 -41.60 18.54 27.89
C HIS A 270 -41.16 18.83 26.46
N ASP A 271 -41.94 19.73 25.87
CA ASP A 271 -41.89 20.30 24.53
C ASP A 271 -40.63 21.15 24.30
N HIS A 272 -40.00 20.98 23.14
CA HIS A 272 -39.30 22.05 22.45
C HIS A 272 -39.67 21.99 20.96
N GLY A 273 -40.56 22.91 20.60
CA GLY A 273 -41.18 22.98 19.30
C GLY A 273 -40.27 23.43 18.18
N HIS A 274 -40.59 22.89 17.00
CA HIS A 274 -40.38 23.56 15.72
C HIS A 274 -41.75 23.74 15.07
N GLY A 275 -42.24 24.99 15.13
CA GLY A 275 -43.21 25.48 14.16
C GLY A 275 -42.48 25.68 12.83
N ASP A 276 -42.91 24.99 11.79
CA ASP A 276 -43.86 25.57 10.83
C ASP A 276 -44.05 24.62 9.63
N ALA A 277 -45.34 24.32 9.39
CA ALA A 277 -45.95 23.98 8.10
C ALA A 277 -45.29 22.90 7.21
N CYS A 278 -45.73 21.65 7.38
CA CYS A 278 -45.73 20.65 6.30
C CYS A 278 -47.08 19.92 6.27
N GLY A 279 -47.74 19.91 5.11
CA GLY A 279 -49.05 19.25 4.89
C GLY A 279 -48.96 17.72 4.92
N PRO A 280 -50.07 17.00 4.70
CA PRO A 280 -50.25 15.59 5.11
C PRO A 280 -49.52 14.55 4.23
N ASP A 281 -48.35 14.86 3.65
CA ASP A 281 -47.67 13.97 2.69
C ASP A 281 -46.12 14.01 2.75
N CYS A 282 -45.54 14.16 3.95
CA CYS A 282 -44.09 14.07 4.14
C CYS A 282 -43.71 12.75 4.84
N GLY A 283 -43.46 11.72 4.03
CA GLY A 283 -42.67 10.56 4.42
C GLY A 283 -41.20 10.97 4.50
N HIS A 284 -40.66 11.09 5.71
CA HIS A 284 -39.22 11.19 5.92
C HIS A 284 -38.75 9.97 6.68
N ASP A 285 -38.39 8.93 5.92
CA ASP A 285 -37.46 7.91 6.36
C ASP A 285 -36.13 8.60 6.69
N HIS A 286 -35.84 8.76 7.98
CA HIS A 286 -34.53 9.14 8.45
C HIS A 286 -33.58 7.95 8.27
N HIS A 287 -33.10 7.75 7.04
CA HIS A 287 -31.92 6.94 6.81
C HIS A 287 -30.72 7.64 7.46
N HIS A 288 -30.39 7.22 8.68
CA HIS A 288 -29.05 7.35 9.21
C HIS A 288 -28.12 6.62 8.23
N HIS A 289 -27.48 7.37 7.33
CA HIS A 289 -26.40 6.84 6.51
C HIS A 289 -25.25 6.47 7.44
N ASP A 290 -25.10 5.18 7.67
CA ASP A 290 -23.95 4.61 8.35
C ASP A 290 -22.70 4.88 7.50
N THR A 291 -21.95 5.92 7.88
CA THR A 291 -20.74 6.41 7.20
C THR A 291 -19.61 5.38 7.14
N ASN A 292 -19.71 4.24 7.83
CA ASN A 292 -18.74 3.16 7.75
C ASN A 292 -18.92 2.22 6.55
N ARG A 293 -20.06 2.27 5.83
CA ARG A 293 -20.38 1.28 4.78
C ARG A 293 -19.46 1.27 3.55
N HIS A 294 -18.67 2.31 3.32
CA HIS A 294 -17.79 2.38 2.14
C HIS A 294 -16.38 1.83 2.38
N ASP A 295 -15.97 1.70 3.64
CA ASP A 295 -14.70 1.08 4.01
C ASP A 295 -14.83 -0.45 4.20
N ASP A 296 -16.05 -0.98 4.41
CA ASP A 296 -16.36 -2.42 4.61
C ASP A 296 -15.79 -3.37 3.54
N HIS A 297 -15.45 -2.82 2.38
CA HIS A 297 -14.90 -3.56 1.26
C HIS A 297 -13.41 -3.81 1.41
N ILE A 298 -12.63 -2.97 2.11
CA ILE A 298 -11.19 -3.22 2.32
C ILE A 298 -10.96 -3.83 3.69
N ARG A 299 -10.21 -4.92 3.73
CA ARG A 299 -9.86 -5.63 4.96
C ARG A 299 -8.36 -5.76 5.06
N ALA A 300 -7.81 -5.42 6.22
CA ALA A 300 -6.41 -5.65 6.54
C ALA A 300 -6.34 -6.68 7.68
N PHE A 301 -5.64 -7.80 7.48
CA PHE A 301 -5.50 -8.83 8.50
C PHE A 301 -4.12 -9.49 8.44
N CYS A 302 -3.70 -10.10 9.54
CA CYS A 302 -2.41 -10.77 9.67
C CYS A 302 -2.61 -12.24 10.01
N MET A 303 -2.21 -13.12 9.11
CA MET A 303 -2.12 -14.55 9.37
C MET A 303 -0.78 -14.86 10.06
N VAL A 304 -0.83 -15.63 11.13
CA VAL A 304 0.35 -16.13 11.86
C VAL A 304 0.39 -17.64 11.71
N VAL A 305 1.52 -18.18 11.27
CA VAL A 305 1.70 -19.61 11.01
C VAL A 305 2.88 -20.11 11.83
N ASP A 306 2.63 -21.07 12.70
CA ASP A 306 3.61 -21.59 13.64
C ASP A 306 4.61 -22.54 12.94
N GLU A 307 4.11 -23.38 12.04
CA GLU A 307 4.91 -24.38 11.33
C GLU A 307 5.69 -23.81 10.13
N PRO A 308 6.89 -24.35 9.82
CA PRO A 308 7.61 -24.01 8.61
C PRO A 308 6.81 -24.36 7.34
N ILE A 309 6.60 -23.35 6.51
CA ILE A 309 5.81 -23.40 5.28
C ILE A 309 6.65 -24.05 4.17
N PRO A 310 6.18 -25.11 3.48
CA PRO A 310 6.83 -25.60 2.26
C PRO A 310 6.78 -24.54 1.16
N TRP A 311 7.93 -24.14 0.62
CA TRP A 311 8.02 -23.03 -0.34
C TRP A 311 7.17 -23.25 -1.60
N ASN A 312 7.23 -24.44 -2.18
CA ASN A 312 6.47 -24.75 -3.41
C ASN A 312 4.97 -24.66 -3.18
N ASN A 313 4.49 -25.16 -2.04
CA ASN A 313 3.08 -25.10 -1.70
C ASN A 313 2.61 -23.65 -1.45
N PHE A 314 3.47 -22.81 -0.87
CA PHE A 314 3.20 -21.38 -0.75
C PHE A 314 3.10 -20.71 -2.12
N VAL A 315 3.98 -21.06 -3.07
CA VAL A 315 3.89 -20.54 -4.44
C VAL A 315 2.56 -20.97 -5.08
N ASP A 316 2.17 -22.23 -4.97
CA ASP A 316 0.89 -22.72 -5.51
C ASP A 316 -0.32 -21.99 -4.90
N PHE A 317 -0.30 -21.77 -3.58
CA PHE A 317 -1.30 -20.95 -2.88
C PHE A 317 -1.36 -19.52 -3.46
N MET A 318 -0.21 -18.89 -3.64
CA MET A 318 -0.14 -17.52 -4.18
C MET A 318 -0.66 -17.45 -5.62
N GLU A 319 -0.32 -18.42 -6.46
CA GLU A 319 -0.84 -18.51 -7.83
C GLU A 319 -2.36 -18.68 -7.85
N ALA A 320 -2.91 -19.54 -6.98
CA ALA A 320 -4.35 -19.74 -6.84
C ALA A 320 -5.07 -18.47 -6.34
N LEU A 321 -4.49 -17.76 -5.37
CA LEU A 321 -5.02 -16.51 -4.84
C LEU A 321 -5.06 -15.42 -5.93
N ILE A 322 -3.99 -15.28 -6.70
CA ILE A 322 -3.91 -14.33 -7.81
C ILE A 322 -4.92 -14.67 -8.90
N ALA A 323 -5.07 -15.95 -9.26
CA ALA A 323 -6.03 -16.38 -10.27
C ALA A 323 -7.49 -16.17 -9.86
N THR A 324 -7.80 -16.31 -8.57
CA THR A 324 -9.16 -16.22 -8.04
C THR A 324 -9.58 -14.78 -7.73
N GLY A 325 -8.62 -13.89 -7.45
CA GLY A 325 -8.92 -12.52 -7.01
C GLY A 325 -7.73 -11.56 -6.99
N GLY A 326 -6.79 -11.65 -7.93
CA GLY A 326 -5.56 -10.85 -7.92
C GLY A 326 -5.77 -9.32 -7.92
N GLU A 327 -6.85 -8.82 -8.52
CA GLU A 327 -7.20 -7.38 -8.47
C GLU A 327 -7.73 -6.95 -7.08
N ASN A 328 -8.28 -7.91 -6.34
CA ASN A 328 -8.77 -7.74 -4.99
C ASN A 328 -7.66 -7.85 -3.95
N LEU A 329 -6.49 -8.40 -4.28
CA LEU A 329 -5.33 -8.41 -3.39
C LEU A 329 -4.58 -7.08 -3.46
N LEU A 330 -5.01 -6.03 -2.76
CA LEU A 330 -4.35 -4.72 -2.88
C LEU A 330 -2.88 -4.77 -2.44
N ARG A 331 -2.58 -5.54 -1.40
CA ARG A 331 -1.22 -5.71 -0.89
C ARG A 331 -1.05 -7.02 -0.13
N ILE A 332 0.16 -7.56 -0.20
CA ILE A 332 0.62 -8.64 0.68
C ILE A 332 2.05 -8.37 1.10
N LYS A 333 2.36 -8.58 2.38
CA LYS A 333 3.72 -8.61 2.88
C LYS A 333 3.88 -9.80 3.83
N GLY A 334 5.00 -10.51 3.77
CA GLY A 334 5.22 -11.69 4.58
C GLY A 334 6.67 -11.82 5.03
N LEU A 335 6.86 -12.21 6.29
CA LEU A 335 8.10 -12.81 6.79
C LEU A 335 7.80 -14.28 7.01
N LEU A 336 8.44 -15.16 6.24
CA LEU A 336 8.10 -16.57 6.16
C LEU A 336 9.21 -17.42 6.77
N ASN A 337 8.82 -18.33 7.66
CA ASN A 337 9.60 -19.49 8.04
C ASN A 337 9.38 -20.57 6.98
N VAL A 338 10.34 -20.76 6.07
CA VAL A 338 10.20 -21.72 4.98
C VAL A 338 10.97 -23.00 5.29
N LYS A 339 10.39 -24.16 4.97
CA LYS A 339 10.99 -25.46 5.31
C LYS A 339 12.35 -25.68 4.65
N GLU A 340 12.55 -25.11 3.48
CA GLU A 340 13.73 -25.26 2.64
C GLU A 340 14.88 -24.30 3.01
N SER A 341 14.66 -23.35 3.93
CA SER A 341 15.69 -22.39 4.35
C SER A 341 15.71 -22.19 5.86
N PRO A 342 16.88 -22.22 6.52
CA PRO A 342 16.99 -21.89 7.94
C PRO A 342 16.83 -20.39 8.24
N LEU A 343 16.89 -19.55 7.19
CA LEU A 343 16.81 -18.09 7.27
C LEU A 343 15.43 -17.62 6.78
N PRO A 344 14.90 -16.53 7.33
CA PRO A 344 13.55 -16.10 6.97
C PRO A 344 13.53 -15.54 5.55
N VAL A 345 12.41 -15.78 4.87
CA VAL A 345 12.16 -15.30 3.52
C VAL A 345 11.11 -14.19 3.57
N VAL A 346 11.44 -13.04 2.98
CA VAL A 346 10.53 -11.91 2.85
C VAL A 346 9.84 -11.97 1.50
N VAL A 347 8.51 -11.88 1.52
CA VAL A 347 7.65 -11.73 0.35
C VAL A 347 6.92 -10.39 0.41
N HIS A 348 6.74 -9.76 -0.74
CA HIS A 348 5.98 -8.53 -0.87
C HIS A 348 5.34 -8.49 -2.25
N GLY A 349 4.05 -8.20 -2.30
CA GLY A 349 3.34 -7.94 -3.53
C GLY A 349 2.33 -6.80 -3.41
N VAL A 350 2.03 -6.20 -4.55
CA VAL A 350 0.97 -5.21 -4.76
C VAL A 350 0.10 -5.76 -5.88
N GLN A 351 -1.19 -5.98 -5.64
CA GLN A 351 -2.05 -6.70 -6.59
C GLN A 351 -1.47 -8.08 -6.92
N HIS A 352 -1.43 -8.43 -8.21
CA HIS A 352 -0.89 -9.69 -8.71
C HIS A 352 0.64 -9.69 -8.86
N MET A 353 1.32 -8.59 -8.51
CA MET A 353 2.75 -8.41 -8.76
C MET A 353 3.57 -8.64 -7.49
N PHE A 354 4.55 -9.55 -7.58
CA PHE A 354 5.40 -9.94 -6.46
C PHE A 354 6.85 -9.54 -6.70
N HIS A 355 7.48 -8.99 -5.67
CA HIS A 355 8.92 -8.86 -5.63
C HIS A 355 9.56 -10.26 -5.57
N PRO A 356 10.73 -10.45 -6.19
CA PRO A 356 11.52 -11.64 -5.95
C PRO A 356 11.69 -11.84 -4.45
N PRO A 357 11.44 -13.06 -3.92
CA PRO A 357 11.57 -13.32 -2.50
C PRO A 357 13.00 -13.05 -2.05
N VAL A 358 13.13 -12.38 -0.91
CA VAL A 358 14.44 -12.00 -0.36
C VAL A 358 14.69 -12.82 0.89
N GLN A 359 15.71 -13.66 0.86
CA GLN A 359 16.18 -14.33 2.07
C GLN A 359 17.02 -13.34 2.90
N LEU A 360 16.69 -13.18 4.17
CA LEU A 360 17.46 -12.32 5.09
C LEU A 360 18.71 -13.04 5.59
N GLN A 361 19.64 -12.28 6.18
CA GLN A 361 20.87 -12.83 6.75
C GLN A 361 20.65 -13.47 8.11
N GLU A 362 19.63 -12.99 8.84
CA GLU A 362 19.26 -13.46 10.17
C GLU A 362 17.78 -13.16 10.46
N TRP A 363 17.25 -13.79 11.49
CA TRP A 363 15.92 -13.49 12.01
C TRP A 363 15.92 -12.15 12.77
N PRO A 364 14.89 -11.30 12.58
CA PRO A 364 14.81 -9.99 13.24
C PRO A 364 14.49 -10.07 14.74
N GLY A 365 14.18 -11.25 15.27
CA GLY A 365 13.87 -11.49 16.68
C GLY A 365 13.77 -12.98 16.98
N GLU A 366 13.42 -13.32 18.21
CA GLU A 366 13.29 -14.72 18.67
C GLU A 366 12.01 -15.43 18.16
N ASP A 367 11.02 -14.65 17.72
CA ASP A 367 9.79 -15.19 17.12
C ASP A 367 10.05 -15.57 15.66
N HIS A 368 10.21 -16.88 15.42
CA HIS A 368 10.46 -17.45 14.10
C HIS A 368 9.17 -17.93 13.40
N ARG A 369 8.00 -17.50 13.84
CA ARG A 369 6.74 -17.82 13.17
C ARG A 369 6.58 -17.01 11.90
N SER A 370 5.91 -17.58 10.91
CA SER A 370 5.59 -16.83 9.70
C SER A 370 4.49 -15.82 10.00
N LYS A 371 4.63 -14.59 9.50
CA LYS A 371 3.62 -13.55 9.63
C LYS A 371 3.34 -12.97 8.26
N ILE A 372 2.08 -13.03 7.84
CA ILE A 372 1.63 -12.64 6.50
C ILE A 372 0.48 -11.65 6.63
N VAL A 373 0.75 -10.41 6.22
CA VAL A 373 -0.21 -9.33 6.19
C VAL A 373 -0.86 -9.28 4.81
N PHE A 374 -2.18 -9.30 4.80
CA PHE A 374 -3.01 -9.09 3.62
C PHE A 374 -3.76 -7.76 3.75
N ILE A 375 -3.82 -7.01 2.65
CA ILE A 375 -4.77 -5.92 2.47
C ILE A 375 -5.55 -6.26 1.21
N THR A 376 -6.83 -6.57 1.37
CA THR A 376 -7.67 -7.11 0.33
C THR A 376 -8.94 -6.30 0.17
N ARG A 377 -9.59 -6.44 -0.98
CA ARG A 377 -10.89 -5.90 -1.30
C ARG A 377 -11.88 -7.04 -1.46
N ASP A 378 -13.03 -6.97 -0.80
CA ASP A 378 -14.16 -7.91 -0.84
C ASP A 378 -13.86 -9.36 -0.37
N ILE A 379 -12.60 -9.77 -0.31
CA ILE A 379 -12.12 -11.07 0.15
C ILE A 379 -11.52 -10.89 1.54
N GLY A 380 -11.89 -11.74 2.50
CA GLY A 380 -11.38 -11.68 3.88
C GLY A 380 -10.63 -12.96 4.28
N GLU A 381 -10.16 -12.96 5.52
CA GLU A 381 -9.45 -14.09 6.14
C GLU A 381 -10.24 -15.41 6.04
N ALA A 382 -11.56 -15.38 6.22
CA ALA A 382 -12.43 -16.55 6.10
C ALA A 382 -12.41 -17.26 4.73
N VAL A 383 -11.92 -16.59 3.68
CA VAL A 383 -11.73 -17.17 2.34
C VAL A 383 -10.27 -17.54 2.10
N ILE A 384 -9.35 -16.69 2.56
CA ILE A 384 -7.91 -16.86 2.31
C ILE A 384 -7.31 -17.95 3.20
N GLN A 385 -7.73 -18.06 4.46
CA GLN A 385 -7.24 -19.06 5.41
C GLN A 385 -7.54 -20.49 4.94
N PRO A 386 -8.78 -20.87 4.57
CA PRO A 386 -9.03 -22.23 4.06
C PRO A 386 -8.27 -22.54 2.77
N MET A 387 -8.11 -21.55 1.88
CA MET A 387 -7.32 -21.71 0.68
C MET A 387 -5.83 -21.94 1.02
N PHE A 388 -5.29 -21.16 1.96
CA PHE A 388 -3.94 -21.35 2.46
C PHE A 388 -3.77 -22.75 3.04
N ASP A 389 -4.67 -23.20 3.91
CA ASP A 389 -4.55 -24.52 4.53
C ASP A 389 -4.64 -25.65 3.50
N GLN A 390 -5.55 -25.53 2.53
CA GLN A 390 -5.70 -26.50 1.46
C GLN A 390 -4.44 -26.63 0.59
N PHE A 391 -3.86 -25.52 0.16
CA PHE A 391 -2.70 -25.53 -0.74
C PHE A 391 -1.39 -25.81 0.02
N VAL A 392 -1.23 -25.23 1.22
CA VAL A 392 0.01 -25.32 2.00
C VAL A 392 0.14 -26.65 2.72
N TRP A 393 -0.94 -27.16 3.33
CA TRP A 393 -0.91 -28.38 4.14
C TRP A 393 -1.55 -29.59 3.44
N GLY A 394 -2.41 -29.38 2.44
CA GLY A 394 -3.24 -30.43 1.84
C GLY A 394 -4.47 -30.75 2.69
N GLU A 395 -5.45 -31.49 2.14
CA GLU A 395 -6.61 -31.98 2.91
C GLU A 395 -6.14 -32.83 4.11
N GLY A 396 -6.07 -32.23 5.31
CA GLY A 396 -5.63 -32.93 6.52
C GLY A 396 -5.24 -32.08 7.73
N ALA A 397 -5.32 -30.75 7.69
CA ALA A 397 -5.13 -29.90 8.86
C ALA A 397 -6.48 -29.24 9.24
N ALA A 398 -7.21 -29.88 10.14
CA ALA A 398 -8.39 -29.34 10.82
C ALA A 398 -8.23 -29.56 12.33
#